data_AF-A0A355G899-F1
#
_entry.id   AF-A0A355G899-F1
#
_cell.length_a   1.000
_cell.length_b   1.000
_cell.length_c   1.000
_cell.angle_alpha   90.00
_cell.angle_beta   90.00
_cell.angle_gamma   90.00
#
_symmetry.space_group_name_H-M   'P 1'
#
loop_
_entity.id
_entity.type
_entity.pdbx_description
1 polymer ?
#
loop_
_entity_poly.entity_id
_entity_poly.type
_entity_poly.pdbx_seq_one_letter_code
_entity_poly.pdbx_strand_id
1 'polypeptide(L)'
;GRRQEASLDLRTKASILKGGKSGPAIKPGDPSGSLLIKRIHAGEMPPPRKLVSASVKPMQDNERELLSQWIALKLPEVESLRTEETELVTEADRNFWSFQPPRQPTPPVVKGQERARNPIDAFILQRLEQHGLSLSPAASKRTLIRRLYFDLTGLPPLPEEIEQFLNDTDPRA
;
A
#
# COMPACT_ATOMS: atom_id res chain seq x y z
N GLY A 1 8.00 -20.61 11.68
CA GLY A 1 7.26 -19.71 12.59
C GLY A 1 8.24 -18.86 13.39
N ARG A 2 7.90 -17.61 13.74
CA ARG A 2 8.76 -16.76 14.58
C ARG A 2 8.75 -17.31 16.02
N ARG A 3 9.92 -17.68 16.53
CA ARG A 3 10.09 -18.17 17.91
C ARG A 3 10.34 -16.99 18.83
N GLN A 4 9.69 -16.97 20.00
CA GLN A 4 9.96 -15.96 21.01
C GLN A 4 11.38 -16.13 21.55
N GLU A 5 12.22 -15.09 21.38
CA GLU A 5 13.60 -15.09 21.87
C GLU A 5 13.65 -14.68 23.34
N ALA A 6 14.54 -15.34 24.10
CA ALA A 6 14.80 -15.08 25.52
C ALA A 6 13.55 -15.04 26.45
N SER A 7 12.42 -15.63 26.03
CA SER A 7 11.13 -15.58 26.74
C SER A 7 10.65 -14.15 27.06
N LEU A 8 11.11 -13.16 26.29
CA LEU A 8 10.76 -11.75 26.47
C LEU A 8 9.46 -11.42 25.74
N ASP A 9 8.49 -10.79 26.41
CA ASP A 9 7.23 -10.35 25.82
C ASP A 9 6.95 -8.88 26.19
N LEU A 10 6.87 -8.01 25.18
CA LEU A 10 6.68 -6.56 25.33
C LEU A 10 5.25 -6.11 25.02
N ARG A 11 4.27 -7.03 24.88
CA ARG A 11 2.90 -6.69 24.49
C ARG A 11 2.07 -6.10 25.63
N THR A 12 2.38 -6.41 26.88
CA THR A 12 1.62 -5.96 28.05
C THR A 12 2.55 -5.40 29.11
N LYS A 13 2.06 -4.46 29.94
CA LYS A 13 2.84 -3.93 31.06
C LYS A 13 3.28 -5.03 32.03
N ALA A 14 2.39 -5.96 32.35
CA ALA A 14 2.70 -7.11 33.19
C ALA A 14 3.83 -7.98 32.61
N SER A 15 3.82 -8.24 31.30
CA SER A 15 4.86 -9.03 30.65
C SER A 15 6.21 -8.29 30.57
N ILE A 16 6.20 -6.97 30.39
CA ILE A 16 7.40 -6.11 30.43
C ILE A 16 8.06 -6.15 31.82
N LEU A 17 7.26 -6.06 32.88
CA LEU A 17 7.75 -6.11 34.26
C LEU A 17 8.29 -7.49 34.64
N LYS A 18 7.63 -8.56 34.18
CA LYS A 18 8.14 -9.94 34.32
C LYS A 18 9.47 -10.12 33.59
N GLY A 19 9.60 -9.50 32.41
CA GLY A 19 10.80 -9.58 31.59
C GLY A 19 11.02 -10.97 30.99
N GLY A 20 12.28 -11.29 30.71
CA GLY A 20 12.68 -12.56 30.07
C GLY A 20 13.70 -13.33 30.91
N LYS A 21 14.46 -14.22 30.25
CA LYS A 21 15.51 -15.02 30.89
C LYS A 21 16.61 -14.19 31.57
N SER A 22 16.80 -12.94 31.17
CA SER A 22 17.78 -12.01 31.74
C SER A 22 17.22 -11.14 32.87
N GLY A 23 16.01 -11.45 33.36
CA GLY A 23 15.30 -10.67 34.38
C GLY A 23 14.35 -9.61 33.81
N PRO A 24 13.85 -8.70 34.65
CA PRO A 24 12.91 -7.64 34.27
C PRO A 24 13.43 -6.79 33.11
N ALA A 25 12.58 -6.54 32.11
CA ALA A 25 12.99 -5.73 30.95
C ALA A 25 13.07 -4.25 31.32
N ILE A 26 12.13 -3.79 32.15
CA ILE A 26 12.05 -2.43 32.67
C ILE A 26 11.78 -2.47 34.17
N LYS A 27 12.47 -1.61 34.93
CA LYS A 27 12.24 -1.34 36.34
C LYS A 27 11.55 0.02 36.48
N PRO A 28 10.28 0.08 36.91
CA PRO A 28 9.57 1.34 37.09
C PRO A 28 10.32 2.29 38.04
N GLY A 29 10.54 3.53 37.60
CA GLY A 29 11.24 4.55 38.37
C GLY A 29 12.77 4.47 38.32
N ASP A 30 13.34 3.44 37.69
CA ASP A 30 14.79 3.25 37.59
C ASP A 30 15.21 2.97 36.13
N PRO A 31 15.42 4.03 35.32
CA PRO A 31 15.88 3.91 33.94
C PRO A 31 17.26 3.24 33.85
N SER A 32 18.18 3.62 34.74
CA SER A 32 19.54 3.07 34.81
C SER A 32 19.57 1.59 35.20
N GLY A 33 18.59 1.12 35.97
CA GLY A 33 18.43 -0.30 36.31
C GLY A 33 17.69 -1.12 35.25
N SER A 34 17.10 -0.48 34.24
CA SER A 34 16.29 -1.12 33.21
C SER A 34 17.15 -1.69 32.07
N LEU A 35 17.10 -3.02 31.88
CA LEU A 35 17.93 -3.73 30.91
C LEU A 35 17.65 -3.30 29.46
N LEU A 36 16.39 -2.99 29.14
CA LEU A 36 15.99 -2.57 27.80
C LEU A 36 16.67 -1.24 27.39
N ILE A 37 16.65 -0.25 28.28
CA ILE A 37 17.25 1.07 28.05
C ILE A 37 18.77 0.98 27.96
N LYS A 38 19.40 0.15 28.79
CA LYS A 38 20.84 -0.12 28.70
C LYS A 38 21.26 -0.59 27.31
N ARG A 39 20.53 -1.57 26.75
CA ARG A 39 20.83 -2.10 25.40
C ARG A 39 20.54 -1.10 24.30
N ILE A 40 19.51 -0.27 24.47
CA ILE A 40 19.22 0.83 23.54
C ILE A 40 20.38 1.81 23.57
N HIS A 41 20.77 2.37 24.72
CA HIS A 41 21.91 3.31 24.84
C HIS A 41 23.23 2.71 24.36
N ALA A 42 23.47 1.42 24.58
CA ALA A 42 24.66 0.73 24.06
C ALA A 42 24.65 0.53 22.53
N GLY A 43 23.55 0.88 21.83
CA GLY A 43 23.43 0.71 20.39
C GLY A 43 23.25 -0.75 19.94
N GLU A 44 23.02 -1.67 20.89
CA GLU A 44 22.81 -3.09 20.61
C GLU A 44 21.41 -3.36 20.05
N MET A 45 20.45 -2.45 20.32
CA MET A 45 19.05 -2.57 19.94
C MET A 45 18.53 -1.26 19.31
N PRO A 46 18.00 -1.30 18.06
CA PRO A 46 17.98 -2.45 17.15
C PRO A 46 19.38 -2.79 16.61
N PRO A 47 19.72 -4.07 16.39
CA PRO A 47 21.02 -4.46 15.83
C PRO A 47 21.28 -3.77 14.49
N PRO A 48 22.47 -3.19 14.25
CA PRO A 48 22.74 -2.40 13.03
C PRO A 48 22.44 -3.14 11.73
N ARG A 49 22.73 -4.45 11.67
CA ARG A 49 22.41 -5.30 10.50
C ARG A 49 20.91 -5.34 10.18
N LYS A 50 20.06 -5.28 11.20
CA LYS A 50 18.59 -5.31 11.05
C LYS A 50 18.01 -3.96 10.64
N LEU A 51 18.68 -2.84 10.95
CA LEU A 51 18.27 -1.50 10.51
C LEU A 51 18.35 -1.39 8.98
N VAL A 52 19.44 -1.88 8.40
CA VAL A 52 19.64 -1.88 6.93
C VAL A 52 18.62 -2.77 6.24
N SER A 53 18.39 -4.00 6.74
CA SER A 53 17.41 -4.91 6.12
C SER A 53 15.96 -4.43 6.23
N ALA A 54 15.63 -3.66 7.27
CA ALA A 54 14.28 -3.17 7.51
C ALA A 54 14.04 -1.72 7.03
N SER A 55 15.06 -1.06 6.48
CA SER A 55 15.01 0.37 6.09
C SER A 55 14.49 1.28 7.21
N VAL A 56 14.87 0.98 8.45
CA VAL A 56 14.44 1.75 9.64
C VAL A 56 15.55 2.71 10.04
N LYS A 57 15.19 3.98 10.29
CA LYS A 57 16.11 4.99 10.79
C LYS A 57 16.60 4.61 12.20
N PRO A 58 17.91 4.76 12.52
CA PRO A 58 18.38 4.61 13.88
C PRO A 58 17.64 5.54 14.85
N MET A 59 17.33 5.03 16.03
CA MET A 59 16.67 5.80 17.09
C MET A 59 17.54 6.99 17.48
N GLN A 60 16.93 8.17 17.46
CA GLN A 60 17.56 9.45 17.76
C GLN A 60 17.75 9.64 19.27
N ASP A 61 18.67 10.50 19.68
CA ASP A 61 19.00 10.68 21.11
C ASP A 61 17.84 11.23 21.94
N ASN A 62 17.02 12.10 21.35
CA ASN A 62 15.80 12.62 21.98
C ASN A 62 14.76 11.52 22.25
N GLU A 63 14.63 10.53 21.38
CA GLU A 63 13.71 9.39 21.56
C GLU A 63 14.18 8.47 22.70
N ARG A 64 15.50 8.28 22.83
CA ARG A 64 16.10 7.52 23.93
C ARG A 64 15.86 8.20 25.26
N GLU A 65 16.03 9.52 25.30
CA GLU A 65 15.81 10.33 26.49
C GLU A 65 14.34 10.33 26.91
N LEU A 66 13.41 10.43 25.95
CA LEU A 66 11.97 10.33 26.21
C LEU A 66 11.60 8.98 26.85
N LEU A 67 12.18 7.88 26.36
CA LEU A 67 11.98 6.55 26.95
C LEU A 67 12.53 6.45 28.38
N SER A 68 13.71 7.02 28.64
CA SER A 68 14.28 7.10 29.99
C SER A 68 13.38 7.88 30.94
N GLN A 69 12.85 9.02 30.50
CA GLN A 69 11.91 9.83 31.29
C GLN A 69 10.58 9.09 31.54
N TRP A 70 10.03 8.41 30.54
CA TRP A 70 8.81 7.62 30.70
C TRP A 70 8.97 6.50 31.75
N ILE A 71 10.14 5.86 31.81
CA ILE A 71 10.44 4.87 32.85
C ILE A 71 10.61 5.53 34.22
N ALA A 72 11.27 6.69 34.29
CA ALA A 72 11.43 7.46 35.52
C ALA A 72 10.07 7.85 36.12
N LEU A 73 9.08 8.15 35.27
CA LEU A 73 7.69 8.43 35.65
C LEU A 73 6.88 7.17 36.04
N LYS A 74 7.55 6.02 36.23
CA LYS A 74 6.97 4.73 36.61
C LYS A 74 6.01 4.14 35.57
N LEU A 75 6.28 4.36 34.29
CA LEU A 75 5.48 3.86 33.17
C LEU A 75 4.02 4.30 33.34
N PRO A 76 3.76 5.62 33.33
CA PRO A 76 2.40 6.12 33.38
C PRO A 76 1.65 5.47 32.23
N GLU A 77 0.59 4.76 32.60
CA GLU A 77 -0.31 4.16 31.64
C GLU A 77 -1.16 5.30 31.15
N VAL A 78 -0.98 5.69 29.89
CA VAL A 78 -1.99 6.50 29.25
C VAL A 78 -3.19 5.58 29.19
N GLU A 79 -4.25 5.93 29.92
CA GLU A 79 -5.58 5.35 29.68
C GLU A 79 -5.73 5.35 28.17
N SER A 80 -5.80 4.15 27.59
CA SER A 80 -5.71 4.07 26.14
C SER A 80 -6.81 4.95 25.59
N LEU A 81 -6.46 5.95 24.77
CA LEU A 81 -7.45 6.69 23.99
C LEU A 81 -8.22 5.76 23.02
N ARG A 82 -7.90 4.46 23.02
CA ARG A 82 -8.89 3.42 22.78
C ARG A 82 -9.95 3.46 23.88
N THR A 83 -10.84 4.45 23.77
CA THR A 83 -12.24 4.16 24.01
C THR A 83 -12.57 2.88 23.24
N GLU A 84 -13.34 2.00 23.87
CA GLU A 84 -13.97 0.82 23.29
C GLU A 84 -14.86 1.13 22.04
N GLU A 85 -14.75 2.34 21.45
CA GLU A 85 -15.65 2.92 20.46
C GLU A 85 -14.94 3.68 19.32
N THR A 86 -13.62 3.63 19.15
CA THR A 86 -13.08 3.90 17.80
C THR A 86 -13.34 2.66 16.95
N GLU A 87 -14.47 2.62 16.26
CA GLU A 87 -14.75 1.62 15.24
C GLU A 87 -13.53 1.55 14.31
N LEU A 88 -12.82 0.42 14.32
CA LEU A 88 -11.66 0.15 13.45
C LEU A 88 -12.00 0.27 11.96
N VAL A 89 -13.29 0.30 11.64
CA VAL A 89 -13.86 0.41 10.31
C VAL A 89 -15.00 1.41 10.39
N THR A 90 -14.76 2.61 9.89
CA THR A 90 -15.75 3.67 9.81
C THR A 90 -16.80 3.36 8.74
N GLU A 91 -17.93 4.07 8.75
CA GLU A 91 -18.91 4.00 7.65
C GLU A 91 -18.28 4.34 6.29
N ALA A 92 -17.33 5.28 6.25
CA ALA A 92 -16.61 5.63 5.02
C ALA A 92 -15.77 4.45 4.50
N ASP A 93 -15.12 3.70 5.40
CA ASP A 93 -14.37 2.49 5.04
C ASP A 93 -15.30 1.42 4.48
N ARG A 94 -16.48 1.23 5.09
CA ARG A 94 -17.50 0.28 4.58
C ARG A 94 -18.06 0.69 3.22
N ASN A 95 -18.08 1.98 2.94
CA ASN A 95 -18.55 2.54 1.67
C ASN A 95 -17.49 2.55 0.56
N PHE A 96 -16.27 2.08 0.84
CA PHE A 96 -15.24 1.99 -0.18
C PHE A 96 -15.65 1.00 -1.30
N TRP A 97 -15.34 1.35 -2.55
CA TRP A 97 -15.88 0.67 -3.74
C TRP A 97 -15.64 -0.85 -3.77
N SER A 98 -14.55 -1.34 -3.19
CA SER A 98 -14.19 -2.76 -3.20
C SER A 98 -14.94 -3.60 -2.15
N PHE A 99 -15.57 -2.96 -1.16
CA PHE A 99 -16.38 -3.63 -0.14
C PHE A 99 -17.88 -3.61 -0.44
N GLN A 100 -18.28 -2.90 -1.49
CA GLN A 100 -19.65 -2.90 -1.97
C GLN A 100 -19.85 -4.00 -3.02
N PRO A 101 -21.03 -4.65 -3.06
CA PRO A 101 -21.34 -5.61 -4.11
C PRO A 101 -21.36 -4.90 -5.48
N PRO A 102 -20.76 -5.47 -6.53
CA PRO A 102 -20.78 -4.88 -7.87
C PRO A 102 -22.23 -4.79 -8.38
N ARG A 103 -22.61 -3.62 -8.87
CA ARG A 103 -23.91 -3.37 -9.52
C ARG A 103 -23.69 -3.25 -11.02
N GLN A 104 -24.64 -3.72 -11.83
CA GLN A 104 -24.62 -3.49 -13.27
C GLN A 104 -25.29 -2.15 -13.60
N PRO A 105 -24.54 -1.11 -14.01
CA PRO A 105 -25.14 0.16 -14.39
C PRO A 105 -25.75 0.06 -15.79
N THR A 106 -26.89 0.74 -16.00
CA THR A 106 -27.45 0.92 -17.33
C THR A 106 -26.59 1.92 -18.11
N PRO A 107 -26.14 1.60 -19.35
CA PRO A 107 -25.36 2.52 -20.15
C PRO A 107 -26.13 3.81 -20.49
N PRO A 108 -25.47 4.99 -20.47
CA PRO A 108 -26.12 6.26 -20.77
C PRO A 108 -26.48 6.37 -22.26
N VAL A 109 -27.54 7.11 -22.56
CA VAL A 109 -27.91 7.49 -23.92
C VAL A 109 -27.12 8.73 -24.31
N VAL A 110 -26.30 8.61 -25.36
CA VAL A 110 -25.37 9.64 -25.84
C VAL A 110 -25.58 9.87 -27.33
N LYS A 111 -25.31 11.08 -27.83
CA LYS A 111 -25.54 11.43 -29.25
C LYS A 111 -24.66 10.60 -30.19
N GLY A 112 -23.44 10.27 -29.75
CA GLY A 112 -22.47 9.47 -30.50
C GLY A 112 -22.65 7.95 -30.44
N GLN A 113 -23.85 7.44 -30.14
CA GLN A 113 -24.08 6.00 -29.90
C GLN A 113 -23.58 5.08 -31.02
N GLU A 114 -23.61 5.51 -32.28
CA GLU A 114 -23.12 4.71 -33.41
C GLU A 114 -21.61 4.47 -33.41
N ARG A 115 -20.85 5.31 -32.68
CA ARG A 115 -19.40 5.10 -32.48
C ARG A 115 -19.08 4.23 -31.27
N ALA A 116 -20.07 3.93 -30.42
CA ALA A 116 -19.88 3.05 -29.27
C ALA A 116 -19.93 1.58 -29.74
N ARG A 117 -18.79 0.88 -29.66
CA ARG A 117 -18.71 -0.56 -29.99
C ARG A 117 -19.09 -1.42 -28.79
N ASN A 118 -18.91 -0.89 -27.58
CA ASN A 118 -19.26 -1.57 -26.35
C ASN A 118 -20.04 -0.63 -25.40
N PRO A 119 -20.66 -1.16 -24.33
CA PRO A 119 -21.35 -0.34 -23.34
C PRO A 119 -20.45 0.66 -22.58
N ILE A 120 -19.13 0.39 -22.49
CA ILE A 120 -18.16 1.24 -21.81
C ILE A 120 -17.94 2.53 -22.60
N ASP A 121 -17.91 2.45 -23.92
CA ASP A 121 -17.75 3.58 -24.83
C ASP A 121 -18.87 4.61 -24.64
N ALA A 122 -20.08 4.17 -24.26
CA ALA A 122 -21.18 5.07 -23.93
C ALA A 122 -20.87 5.96 -22.72
N PHE A 123 -20.23 5.42 -21.67
CA PHE A 123 -19.78 6.20 -20.51
C PHE A 123 -18.65 7.17 -20.87
N ILE A 124 -17.72 6.75 -21.74
CA ILE A 124 -16.63 7.62 -22.22
C ILE A 124 -17.21 8.77 -23.06
N LEU A 125 -18.09 8.46 -24.00
CA LEU A 125 -18.77 9.44 -24.84
C LEU A 125 -19.59 10.43 -24.01
N GLN A 126 -20.29 9.96 -22.97
CA GLN A 126 -21.03 10.85 -22.07
C GLN A 126 -20.11 11.91 -21.46
N ARG A 127 -18.91 11.50 -21.01
CA ARG A 127 -17.94 12.42 -20.43
C ARG A 127 -17.33 13.35 -21.48
N LEU A 128 -17.03 12.85 -22.68
CA LEU A 128 -16.52 13.67 -23.78
C LEU A 128 -17.54 14.72 -24.23
N GLU A 129 -18.81 14.34 -24.37
CA GLU A 129 -19.92 15.22 -24.76
C GLU A 129 -20.12 16.36 -23.74
N GLN A 130 -20.00 16.07 -22.43
CA GLN A 130 -20.03 17.10 -21.37
C GLN A 130 -18.94 18.17 -21.54
N HIS A 131 -17.82 17.81 -22.16
CA HIS A 131 -16.70 18.72 -22.44
C HIS A 131 -16.68 19.20 -23.90
N GLY A 132 -17.72 18.92 -24.69
CA GLY A 132 -17.79 19.31 -26.11
C GLY A 132 -16.78 18.57 -27.00
N LEU A 133 -16.27 17.42 -26.55
CA LEU A 133 -15.32 16.58 -27.27
C LEU A 133 -15.99 15.36 -27.90
N SER A 134 -15.30 14.70 -28.82
CA SER A 134 -15.71 13.45 -29.45
C SER A 134 -14.58 12.42 -29.44
N LEU A 135 -14.90 11.15 -29.69
CA LEU A 135 -13.87 10.13 -29.91
C LEU A 135 -12.94 10.50 -31.07
N SER A 136 -11.65 10.24 -30.86
CA SER A 136 -10.63 10.35 -31.90
C SER A 136 -10.92 9.40 -33.07
N PRO A 137 -10.48 9.74 -34.29
CA PRO A 137 -10.57 8.81 -35.42
C PRO A 137 -9.82 7.51 -35.13
N ALA A 138 -10.31 6.41 -35.72
CA ALA A 138 -9.64 5.12 -35.63
C ALA A 138 -8.22 5.22 -36.22
N ALA A 139 -7.26 4.58 -35.56
CA ALA A 139 -5.90 4.51 -36.05
C ALA A 139 -5.84 3.68 -37.34
N SER A 140 -4.92 4.04 -38.25
CA SER A 140 -4.71 3.27 -39.48
C SER A 140 -4.20 1.87 -39.17
N LYS A 141 -4.48 0.88 -40.03
CA LYS A 141 -3.94 -0.49 -39.89
C LYS A 141 -2.41 -0.50 -39.71
N ARG A 142 -1.70 0.34 -40.47
CA ARG A 142 -0.24 0.50 -40.36
C ARG A 142 0.18 0.99 -38.97
N THR A 143 -0.58 1.88 -38.35
CA THR A 143 -0.32 2.35 -36.99
C THR A 143 -0.59 1.27 -35.95
N LEU A 144 -1.66 0.48 -36.15
CA LEU A 144 -2.05 -0.60 -35.23
C LEU A 144 -1.01 -1.70 -35.17
N ILE A 145 -0.57 -2.26 -36.31
CA ILE A 145 0.46 -3.32 -36.31
C ILE A 145 1.75 -2.84 -35.66
N ARG A 146 2.18 -1.60 -35.93
CA ARG A 146 3.38 -1.05 -35.31
C ARG A 146 3.26 -0.97 -33.79
N ARG A 147 2.14 -0.47 -33.27
CA ARG A 147 1.89 -0.38 -31.81
C ARG A 147 1.88 -1.77 -31.18
N LEU A 148 1.15 -2.70 -31.79
CA LEU A 148 1.05 -4.08 -31.30
C LEU A 148 2.42 -4.76 -31.18
N TYR A 149 3.28 -4.62 -32.20
CA TYR A 149 4.64 -5.18 -32.18
C TYR A 149 5.52 -4.56 -31.08
N PHE A 150 5.46 -3.23 -30.91
CA PHE A 150 6.18 -2.59 -29.81
C PHE A 150 5.66 -3.02 -28.44
N ASP A 151 4.35 -3.13 -28.27
CA ASP A 151 3.74 -3.52 -27.00
C ASP A 151 4.05 -4.98 -26.63
N LEU A 152 4.06 -5.89 -27.61
CA LEU A 152 4.26 -7.32 -27.38
C LEU A 152 5.73 -7.74 -27.38
N THR A 153 6.54 -7.20 -28.28
CA THR A 153 7.93 -7.65 -28.51
C THR A 153 8.98 -6.57 -28.23
N GLY A 154 8.58 -5.30 -28.16
CA GLY A 154 9.50 -4.17 -28.04
C GLY A 154 10.25 -3.80 -29.32
N LEU A 155 10.03 -4.53 -30.43
CA LEU A 155 10.68 -4.32 -31.71
C LEU A 155 9.69 -3.84 -32.78
N PRO A 156 10.13 -3.14 -33.83
CA PRO A 156 9.26 -2.79 -34.95
C PRO A 156 8.95 -4.03 -35.82
N PRO A 157 7.77 -4.07 -36.49
CA PRO A 157 7.45 -5.14 -37.43
C PRO A 157 8.33 -5.07 -38.68
N LEU A 158 8.54 -6.22 -39.33
CA LEU A 158 9.19 -6.32 -40.63
C LEU A 158 8.29 -5.76 -41.74
N PRO A 159 8.86 -5.26 -42.85
CA PRO A 159 8.08 -4.76 -43.98
C PRO A 159 7.05 -5.77 -44.51
N GLU A 160 7.44 -7.04 -44.61
CA GLU A 160 6.60 -8.14 -45.10
C GLU A 160 5.38 -8.38 -44.20
N GLU A 161 5.56 -8.33 -42.87
CA GLU A 161 4.48 -8.49 -41.89
C GLU A 161 3.48 -7.33 -41.96
N ILE A 162 3.98 -6.11 -42.21
CA ILE A 162 3.11 -4.93 -42.43
C ILE A 162 2.27 -5.12 -43.69
N GLU A 163 2.87 -5.55 -44.79
CA GLU A 163 2.15 -5.76 -46.05
C GLU A 163 1.09 -6.86 -45.92
N GLN A 164 1.42 -7.98 -45.25
CA GLN A 164 0.46 -9.06 -44.97
C GLN A 164 -0.75 -8.54 -44.19
N PHE A 165 -0.53 -7.79 -43.09
CA PHE A 165 -1.63 -7.25 -42.29
C PHE A 165 -2.44 -6.16 -43.01
N LEU A 166 -1.80 -5.35 -43.85
CA LEU A 166 -2.49 -4.33 -44.64
C LEU A 166 -3.41 -4.97 -45.70
N ASN A 167 -2.97 -6.07 -46.30
CA ASN A 167 -3.71 -6.80 -47.32
C ASN A 167 -4.74 -7.78 -46.75
N ASP A 168 -4.68 -8.08 -45.46
CA ASP A 168 -5.71 -8.90 -44.79
C ASP A 168 -7.06 -8.17 -44.80
N THR A 169 -8.10 -8.86 -45.24
CA THR A 169 -9.47 -8.31 -45.34
C THR A 169 -10.36 -8.75 -44.18
N ASP A 170 -9.88 -9.59 -43.28
CA ASP A 170 -10.65 -9.99 -42.10
C ASP A 170 -10.84 -8.76 -41.18
N PRO A 171 -12.09 -8.36 -40.87
CA PRO A 171 -12.37 -7.30 -39.91
C PRO A 171 -11.90 -7.61 -38.48
N ARG A 172 -11.41 -8.82 -38.18
CA ARG A 172 -10.87 -9.28 -36.90
C ARG A 172 -9.38 -9.65 -36.94
N ALA A 173 -8.68 -9.46 -38.07
CA ALA A 173 -7.24 -9.65 -38.15
C ALA A 173 -6.46 -8.77 -37.16
#